data_AF-A0A3A9AW83-F1
#
_entry.id   AF-A0A3A9AW83-F1
#
_cell.length_a   1.000
_cell.length_b   1.000
_cell.length_c   1.000
_cell.angle_alpha   90.00
_cell.angle_beta   90.00
_cell.angle_gamma   90.00
#
_symmetry.space_group_name_H-M   'P 1'
#
loop_
_entity.id
_entity.type
_entity.pdbx_description
1 polymer ?
#
loop_
_entity_poly.entity_id
_entity_poly.type
_entity_poly.pdbx_seq_one_letter_code
_entity_poly.pdbx_strand_id
1 'polypeptide(L)'
;MDSLLVGNGINIQYGGSRCANKEIIKRAITSSITPDFPLKATTFTNSHQPIWLIGTLHSEIPNVIKGDFDEFELASFERDALISFKERYGSFALDCSPLKVGMEDYFFLLELFFKKHGIKNPDANAIREGFKRVFLYSIYDVGRVEKIFLKFPSSLKDFFDGFDVIFTTNYDSNIDDFCERTVFHLHGCFRTRSYLYDESSLRNKLSDKQFDSVYFDPQVSYLFSNAIFSYSGSLKEFQMSQASKTNTALEKFAEGYKKDERVKEHIEAWRKDNNQIMRNLAESILLKASDADIEFDEYYRIEEFKSVEGSLSIVGLSPNNDSHIFDLLKTNEGLSNVTYYYHSKSDIEAVVKLLPQSKLSFIDVKTLWAKYE
;
A
#
# COMPACT_ATOMS: atom_id res chain seq x y z
N MET A 1 -16.15 -21.71 -1.33
CA MET A 1 -15.94 -20.31 -0.98
C MET A 1 -15.58 -19.60 -2.26
N ASP A 2 -16.31 -18.53 -2.57
CA ASP A 2 -16.08 -17.70 -3.74
C ASP A 2 -15.66 -16.31 -3.27
N SER A 3 -14.40 -15.96 -3.55
CA SER A 3 -13.81 -14.69 -3.14
C SER A 3 -13.66 -13.74 -4.32
N LEU A 4 -13.74 -12.44 -4.06
CA LEU A 4 -13.51 -11.38 -5.04
C LEU A 4 -12.36 -10.49 -4.61
N LEU A 5 -11.46 -10.17 -5.52
CA LEU A 5 -10.46 -9.13 -5.36
C LEU A 5 -10.70 -8.02 -6.37
N VAL A 6 -10.87 -6.78 -5.89
CA VAL A 6 -11.17 -5.62 -6.72
C VAL A 6 -10.05 -4.58 -6.67
N GLY A 7 -9.51 -4.21 -7.83
CA GLY A 7 -8.57 -3.10 -7.99
C GLY A 7 -9.20 -1.82 -8.55
N ASN A 8 -8.36 -0.84 -8.89
CA ASN A 8 -8.78 0.51 -9.28
C ASN A 8 -9.57 0.56 -10.60
N GLY A 9 -9.62 -0.53 -11.37
CA GLY A 9 -10.41 -0.60 -12.60
C GLY A 9 -11.88 -0.28 -12.41
N ILE A 10 -12.48 -0.63 -11.26
CA ILE A 10 -13.88 -0.26 -10.96
C ILE A 10 -14.06 1.25 -10.79
N ASN A 11 -13.11 1.90 -10.12
CA ASN A 11 -13.11 3.36 -9.95
C ASN A 11 -12.89 4.07 -11.29
N ILE A 12 -12.06 3.52 -12.16
CA ILE A 12 -11.89 4.06 -13.52
C ILE A 12 -13.16 3.88 -14.34
N GLN A 13 -13.82 2.73 -14.24
CA GLN A 13 -15.05 2.43 -14.98
C GLN A 13 -16.16 3.44 -14.64
N TYR A 14 -16.44 3.67 -13.36
CA TYR A 14 -17.58 4.51 -12.94
C TYR A 14 -17.19 5.93 -12.53
N GLY A 15 -15.96 6.13 -12.07
CA GLY A 15 -15.38 7.45 -11.74
C GLY A 15 -14.74 8.16 -12.94
N GLY A 16 -14.45 7.42 -14.01
CA GLY A 16 -13.90 7.92 -15.26
C GLY A 16 -12.39 8.18 -15.21
N SER A 17 -11.89 8.89 -16.23
CA SER A 17 -10.45 9.19 -16.40
C SER A 17 -9.82 9.94 -15.23
N ARG A 18 -10.64 10.57 -14.38
CA ARG A 18 -10.20 11.27 -13.17
C ARG A 18 -9.50 10.35 -12.16
N CYS A 19 -9.86 9.07 -12.16
CA CYS A 19 -9.26 8.01 -11.32
C CYS A 19 -8.04 7.35 -11.98
N ALA A 20 -7.66 7.77 -13.19
CA ALA A 20 -6.49 7.25 -13.89
C ALA A 20 -5.20 7.87 -13.34
N ASN A 21 -4.11 7.08 -13.37
CA ASN A 21 -2.75 7.45 -12.97
C ASN A 21 -2.34 8.85 -13.47
N LYS A 22 -2.57 9.12 -14.76
CA LYS A 22 -2.26 10.41 -15.41
C LYS A 22 -2.89 11.60 -14.70
N GLU A 23 -4.19 11.52 -14.37
CA GLU A 23 -4.92 12.62 -13.75
C GLU A 23 -4.58 12.75 -12.26
N ILE A 24 -4.21 11.66 -11.59
CA ILE A 24 -3.70 11.71 -10.22
C ILE A 24 -2.35 12.43 -10.17
N ILE A 25 -1.40 12.08 -11.04
CA ILE A 25 -0.09 12.76 -11.11
C ILE A 25 -0.26 14.22 -11.49
N LYS A 26 -1.16 14.52 -12.44
CA LYS A 26 -1.49 15.90 -12.78
C LYS A 26 -1.94 16.68 -11.54
N ARG A 27 -2.83 16.11 -10.71
CA ARG A 27 -3.24 16.71 -9.43
C ARG A 27 -2.08 16.83 -8.45
N ALA A 28 -1.17 15.87 -8.36
CA ALA A 28 0.01 15.96 -7.49
C ALA A 28 0.91 17.15 -7.88
N ILE A 29 1.03 17.43 -9.18
CA ILE A 29 1.80 18.56 -9.73
C ILE A 29 1.06 19.89 -9.54
N THR A 30 -0.26 19.94 -9.70
CA THR A 30 -1.00 21.21 -9.73
C THR A 30 -1.60 21.62 -8.39
N SER A 31 -1.90 20.67 -7.50
CA SER A 31 -2.69 20.97 -6.30
C SER A 31 -1.86 21.58 -5.17
N SER A 32 -0.54 21.36 -5.14
CA SER A 32 0.29 21.86 -4.03
C SER A 32 0.35 23.39 -3.93
N ILE A 33 0.05 24.10 -5.02
CA ILE A 33 -0.02 25.57 -5.11
C ILE A 33 -1.42 26.14 -4.91
N THR A 34 -2.44 25.29 -4.69
CA THR A 34 -3.79 25.78 -4.42
C THR A 34 -3.95 26.17 -2.95
N PRO A 35 -4.81 27.14 -2.61
CA PRO A 35 -4.96 27.62 -1.23
C PRO A 35 -5.43 26.56 -0.22
N ASP A 36 -6.12 25.54 -0.70
CA ASP A 36 -6.69 24.41 0.06
C ASP A 36 -5.71 23.26 0.29
N PHE A 37 -4.50 23.32 -0.28
CA PHE A 37 -3.50 22.28 -0.08
C PHE A 37 -3.02 22.26 1.39
N PRO A 38 -3.11 21.11 2.09
CA PRO A 38 -2.75 21.02 3.50
C PRO A 38 -1.23 20.90 3.66
N LEU A 39 -0.49 21.97 3.37
CA LEU A 39 0.99 21.98 3.40
C LEU A 39 1.54 21.47 4.74
N LYS A 40 0.94 21.91 5.85
CA LYS A 40 1.33 21.45 7.21
C LYS A 40 1.21 19.94 7.38
N ALA A 41 0.28 19.31 6.67
CA ALA A 41 0.14 17.86 6.68
C ALA A 41 1.22 17.17 5.85
N THR A 42 1.94 17.80 4.91
CA THR A 42 2.85 17.09 3.97
C THR A 42 4.33 17.16 4.33
N THR A 43 4.68 17.51 5.58
CA THR A 43 6.07 17.70 6.10
C THR A 43 6.97 18.67 5.32
N PHE A 44 6.54 19.16 4.16
CA PHE A 44 7.19 20.17 3.36
C PHE A 44 7.00 21.55 3.98
N THR A 45 7.99 22.42 3.77
CA THR A 45 8.00 23.80 4.28
C THR A 45 7.48 24.81 3.26
N ASN A 46 7.37 24.42 1.98
CA ASN A 46 6.87 25.28 0.90
C ASN A 46 6.05 24.46 -0.11
N SER A 47 4.91 25.00 -0.53
CA SER A 47 4.03 24.50 -1.59
C SER A 47 4.70 24.17 -2.93
N HIS A 48 5.86 24.77 -3.23
CA HIS A 48 6.61 24.46 -4.46
C HIS A 48 7.48 23.19 -4.35
N GLN A 49 7.82 22.74 -3.14
CA GLN A 49 8.70 21.59 -2.94
C GLN A 49 8.16 20.28 -3.54
N PRO A 50 6.87 19.93 -3.39
CA PRO A 50 6.31 18.75 -4.08
C PRO A 50 6.48 18.80 -5.60
N ILE A 51 6.24 19.96 -6.21
CA ILE A 51 6.35 20.15 -7.66
C ILE A 51 7.80 19.99 -8.12
N TRP A 52 8.72 20.64 -7.41
CA TRP A 52 10.14 20.55 -7.70
C TRP A 52 10.63 19.12 -7.54
N LEU A 53 10.22 18.41 -6.47
CA LEU A 53 10.59 17.02 -6.26
C LEU A 53 10.11 16.14 -7.42
N ILE A 54 8.84 16.22 -7.83
CA ILE A 54 8.34 15.44 -8.99
C ILE A 54 9.13 15.77 -10.26
N GLY A 55 9.42 17.05 -10.50
CA GLY A 55 10.21 17.49 -11.65
C GLY A 55 11.65 16.96 -11.64
N THR A 56 12.31 17.02 -10.47
CA THR A 56 13.67 16.50 -10.27
C THR A 56 13.71 14.99 -10.46
N LEU A 57 12.81 14.24 -9.83
CA LEU A 57 12.73 12.78 -9.98
C LEU A 57 12.48 12.38 -11.45
N HIS A 58 11.57 13.08 -12.13
CA HIS A 58 11.33 12.87 -13.55
C HIS A 58 12.58 13.15 -14.40
N SER A 59 13.37 14.17 -14.06
CA SER A 59 14.60 14.49 -14.79
C SER A 59 15.72 13.44 -14.65
N GLU A 60 15.63 12.56 -13.64
CA GLU A 60 16.60 11.48 -13.43
C GLU A 60 16.31 10.23 -14.29
N ILE A 61 15.12 10.12 -14.89
CA ILE A 61 14.73 8.95 -15.69
C ILE A 61 15.76 8.60 -16.79
N PRO A 62 16.29 9.56 -17.59
CA PRO A 62 17.32 9.27 -18.58
C PRO A 62 18.61 8.71 -17.97
N ASN A 63 19.00 9.16 -16.78
CA ASN A 63 20.19 8.69 -16.06
C ASN A 63 19.99 7.27 -15.55
N VAL A 64 18.79 6.96 -15.02
CA VAL A 64 18.38 5.60 -14.65
C VAL A 64 18.47 4.67 -15.85
N ILE A 65 17.93 5.05 -17.01
CA ILE A 65 17.96 4.22 -18.23
C ILE A 65 19.39 3.98 -18.74
N LYS A 66 20.25 5.00 -18.68
CA LYS A 66 21.67 4.90 -19.10
C LYS A 66 22.53 4.02 -18.18
N GLY A 67 22.04 3.70 -16.99
CA GLY A 67 22.74 2.86 -16.02
C GLY A 67 23.55 3.64 -14.99
N ASP A 68 23.35 4.95 -14.85
CA ASP A 68 24.06 5.78 -13.87
C ASP A 68 23.78 5.35 -12.42
N PHE A 69 22.72 4.56 -12.20
CA PHE A 69 22.33 4.04 -10.89
C PHE A 69 22.73 2.57 -10.67
N ASP A 70 23.38 1.93 -11.64
CA ASP A 70 23.75 0.50 -11.56
C ASP A 70 24.93 0.25 -10.61
N GLU A 71 25.70 1.30 -10.32
CA GLU A 71 26.85 1.26 -9.41
C GLU A 71 26.47 1.33 -7.92
N PHE A 72 25.23 1.73 -7.61
CA PHE A 72 24.78 1.81 -6.22
C PHE A 72 24.55 0.44 -5.61
N GLU A 73 24.82 0.33 -4.30
CA GLU A 73 24.46 -0.86 -3.55
C GLU A 73 22.93 -0.92 -3.37
N LEU A 74 22.33 -1.91 -4.03
CA LEU A 74 20.90 -2.16 -4.05
C LEU A 74 20.57 -3.50 -3.39
N ALA A 75 19.51 -3.54 -2.60
CA ALA A 75 18.89 -4.79 -2.16
C ALA A 75 18.33 -5.57 -3.37
N SER A 76 18.02 -6.86 -3.21
CA SER A 76 17.49 -7.69 -4.30
C SER A 76 16.20 -7.10 -4.91
N PHE A 77 15.24 -6.72 -4.08
CA PHE A 77 13.98 -6.12 -4.54
C PHE A 77 14.16 -4.75 -5.22
N GLU A 78 15.20 -4.00 -4.86
CA GLU A 78 15.54 -2.73 -5.51
C GLU A 78 16.13 -2.97 -6.90
N ARG A 79 16.94 -4.02 -7.06
CA ARG A 79 17.47 -4.45 -8.37
C ARG A 79 16.36 -4.91 -9.30
N ASP A 80 15.40 -5.69 -8.79
CA ASP A 80 14.24 -6.14 -9.58
C ASP A 80 13.39 -4.95 -10.02
N ALA A 81 13.17 -3.97 -9.12
CA ALA A 81 12.49 -2.72 -9.46
C ALA A 81 13.25 -1.91 -10.52
N LEU A 82 14.59 -1.85 -10.44
CA LEU A 82 15.44 -1.17 -11.43
C LEU A 82 15.32 -1.80 -12.82
N ILE A 83 15.38 -3.14 -12.90
CA ILE A 83 15.23 -3.87 -14.16
C ILE A 83 13.86 -3.60 -14.77
N SER A 84 12.78 -3.77 -13.98
CA SER A 84 11.41 -3.51 -14.43
C SER A 84 11.20 -2.05 -14.86
N PHE A 85 11.81 -1.10 -14.15
CA PHE A 85 11.77 0.31 -14.52
C PHE A 85 12.46 0.54 -15.88
N LYS A 86 13.67 0.01 -16.08
CA LYS A 86 14.39 0.12 -17.36
C LYS A 86 13.66 -0.55 -18.53
N GLU A 87 13.02 -1.69 -18.29
CA GLU A 87 12.21 -2.36 -19.33
C GLU A 87 11.01 -1.51 -19.74
N ARG A 88 10.30 -0.92 -18.77
CA ARG A 88 9.12 -0.06 -19.03
C ARG A 88 9.49 1.24 -19.72
N TYR A 89 10.59 1.88 -19.32
CA TYR A 89 10.98 3.20 -19.79
C TYR A 89 12.17 3.18 -20.78
N GLY A 90 12.70 2.02 -21.17
CA GLY A 90 13.88 1.93 -22.04
C GLY A 90 13.66 2.48 -23.45
N SER A 91 12.43 2.45 -23.95
CA SER A 91 12.04 3.04 -25.25
C SER A 91 11.61 4.51 -25.14
N PHE A 92 11.62 5.09 -23.93
CA PHE A 92 10.99 6.38 -23.59
C PHE A 92 11.77 7.62 -24.02
N ALA A 93 12.68 7.47 -24.99
CA ALA A 93 13.69 8.48 -25.36
C ALA A 93 13.15 9.74 -26.08
N LEU A 94 11.83 9.87 -26.34
CA LEU A 94 11.31 10.94 -27.22
C LEU A 94 10.04 11.68 -26.73
N ASP A 95 9.28 11.19 -25.75
CA ASP A 95 8.06 11.87 -25.25
C ASP A 95 7.87 11.65 -23.74
N CYS A 96 8.76 12.31 -22.99
CA CYS A 96 8.91 12.17 -21.54
C CYS A 96 8.02 13.19 -20.81
N SER A 97 6.71 12.92 -20.76
CA SER A 97 5.78 13.66 -19.91
C SER A 97 5.76 13.04 -18.51
N PRO A 98 5.84 13.84 -17.43
CA PRO A 98 5.64 13.39 -16.04
C PRO A 98 4.35 12.59 -15.85
N LEU A 99 3.32 12.90 -16.64
CA LEU A 99 2.00 12.29 -16.52
C LEU A 99 1.92 10.84 -17.03
N LYS A 100 2.98 10.36 -17.70
CA LYS A 100 3.06 8.99 -18.23
C LYS A 100 3.85 8.05 -17.32
N VAL A 101 4.51 8.56 -16.29
CA VAL A 101 5.23 7.75 -15.30
C VAL A 101 4.19 7.14 -14.34
N GLY A 102 4.40 5.91 -13.87
CA GLY A 102 3.56 5.32 -12.83
C GLY A 102 3.72 6.08 -11.49
N MET A 103 2.64 6.25 -10.73
CA MET A 103 2.74 6.89 -9.40
C MET A 103 3.75 6.18 -8.49
N GLU A 104 3.73 4.86 -8.47
CA GLU A 104 4.67 4.03 -7.70
C GLU A 104 6.11 4.20 -8.16
N ASP A 105 6.32 4.40 -9.47
CA ASP A 105 7.66 4.59 -10.02
C ASP A 105 8.31 5.91 -9.56
N TYR A 106 7.52 6.92 -9.18
CA TYR A 106 8.06 8.11 -8.51
C TYR A 106 8.64 7.80 -7.13
N PHE A 107 8.10 6.81 -6.41
CA PHE A 107 8.66 6.40 -5.12
C PHE A 107 9.94 5.59 -5.32
N PHE A 108 10.04 4.81 -6.38
CA PHE A 108 11.29 4.16 -6.73
C PHE A 108 12.37 5.18 -7.09
N LEU A 109 12.03 6.17 -7.94
CA LEU A 109 12.93 7.28 -8.26
C LEU A 109 13.36 8.05 -7.01
N LEU A 110 12.46 8.23 -6.03
CA LEU A 110 12.78 8.88 -4.77
C LEU A 110 13.83 8.11 -3.95
N GLU A 111 13.75 6.77 -3.88
CA GLU A 111 14.78 5.98 -3.19
C GLU A 111 16.13 6.04 -3.91
N LEU A 112 16.13 5.98 -5.25
CA LEU A 112 17.35 6.17 -6.04
C LEU A 112 17.96 7.56 -5.81
N PHE A 113 17.11 8.60 -5.75
CA PHE A 113 17.53 9.96 -5.44
C PHE A 113 18.17 10.05 -4.04
N PHE A 114 17.58 9.41 -3.02
CA PHE A 114 18.19 9.37 -1.69
C PHE A 114 19.57 8.72 -1.69
N LYS A 115 19.75 7.61 -2.41
CA LYS A 115 21.06 6.93 -2.53
C LYS A 115 22.09 7.83 -3.22
N LYS A 116 21.72 8.42 -4.36
CA LYS A 116 22.59 9.33 -5.13
C LYS A 116 23.08 10.52 -4.30
N HIS A 117 22.21 11.08 -3.45
CA HIS A 117 22.51 12.26 -2.64
C HIS A 117 22.90 11.95 -1.19
N GLY A 118 23.01 10.67 -0.81
CA GLY A 118 23.36 10.26 0.55
C GLY A 118 22.36 10.71 1.62
N ILE A 119 21.08 10.90 1.26
CA ILE A 119 20.02 11.33 2.18
C ILE A 119 19.62 10.13 3.05
N LYS A 120 19.73 10.29 4.36
CA LYS A 120 19.48 9.22 5.35
C LYS A 120 18.31 9.58 6.25
N ASN A 121 17.86 8.61 7.05
CA ASN A 121 16.90 8.89 8.12
C ASN A 121 17.57 9.81 9.17
N PRO A 122 16.81 10.76 9.77
CA PRO A 122 15.35 10.90 9.69
C PRO A 122 14.82 11.64 8.45
N ASP A 123 15.67 12.38 7.72
CA ASP A 123 15.24 13.24 6.61
C ASP A 123 14.60 12.46 5.46
N ALA A 124 15.18 11.32 5.08
CA ALA A 124 14.61 10.45 4.04
C ALA A 124 13.17 10.00 4.40
N ASN A 125 12.92 9.69 5.69
CA ASN A 125 11.59 9.31 6.16
C ASN A 125 10.61 10.49 6.11
N ALA A 126 11.03 11.68 6.53
CA ALA A 126 10.19 12.87 6.48
C ALA A 126 9.80 13.20 5.02
N ILE A 127 10.77 13.21 4.09
CA ILE A 127 10.50 13.47 2.67
C ILE A 127 9.56 12.41 2.09
N ARG A 128 9.77 11.12 2.41
CA ARG A 128 8.92 10.02 1.94
C ARG A 128 7.47 10.16 2.41
N GLU A 129 7.25 10.41 3.70
CA GLU A 129 5.89 10.60 4.23
C GLU A 129 5.23 11.85 3.66
N GLY A 130 5.97 12.95 3.50
CA GLY A 130 5.47 14.14 2.84
C GLY A 130 5.03 13.89 1.40
N PHE A 131 5.87 13.18 0.64
CA PHE A 131 5.59 12.80 -0.74
C PHE A 131 4.40 11.84 -0.87
N LYS A 132 4.30 10.85 0.01
CA LYS A 132 3.12 9.98 0.16
C LYS A 132 1.85 10.80 0.36
N ARG A 133 1.85 11.77 1.28
CA ARG A 133 0.67 12.60 1.55
C ARG A 133 0.27 13.49 0.37
N VAL A 134 1.21 13.92 -0.47
CA VAL A 134 0.89 14.61 -1.74
C VAL A 134 0.09 13.69 -2.69
N PHE A 135 0.49 12.43 -2.82
CA PHE A 135 -0.23 11.47 -3.65
C PHE A 135 -1.57 11.05 -3.04
N LEU A 136 -1.64 10.82 -1.72
CA LEU A 136 -2.91 10.54 -1.05
C LEU A 136 -3.91 11.69 -1.23
N TYR A 137 -3.46 12.95 -1.10
CA TYR A 137 -4.28 14.12 -1.42
C TYR A 137 -4.83 14.08 -2.85
N SER A 138 -3.95 13.73 -3.79
CA SER A 138 -4.28 13.70 -5.22
C SER A 138 -5.23 12.55 -5.58
N ILE A 139 -5.14 11.41 -4.89
CA ILE A 139 -6.06 10.28 -5.06
C ILE A 139 -7.42 10.62 -4.45
N TYR A 140 -7.42 11.13 -3.21
CA TYR A 140 -8.63 11.47 -2.46
C TYR A 140 -9.51 12.49 -3.19
N ASP A 141 -8.86 13.46 -3.86
CA ASP A 141 -9.50 14.41 -4.78
C ASP A 141 -10.72 15.11 -4.14
N VAL A 142 -10.50 15.71 -2.97
CA VAL A 142 -11.54 16.43 -2.21
C VAL A 142 -12.74 15.52 -1.87
N GLY A 143 -12.48 14.23 -1.65
CA GLY A 143 -13.47 13.22 -1.29
C GLY A 143 -14.35 12.75 -2.46
N ARG A 144 -14.01 13.09 -3.71
CA ARG A 144 -14.75 12.58 -4.88
C ARG A 144 -14.53 11.09 -5.08
N VAL A 145 -13.35 10.58 -4.76
CA VAL A 145 -13.06 9.14 -4.91
C VAL A 145 -13.92 8.29 -3.98
N GLU A 146 -14.28 8.79 -2.79
CA GLU A 146 -15.16 8.15 -1.80
C GLU A 146 -16.64 8.10 -2.20
N LYS A 147 -17.00 8.71 -3.33
CA LYS A 147 -18.41 8.87 -3.75
C LYS A 147 -18.68 8.30 -5.14
N ILE A 148 -17.77 7.47 -5.66
CA ILE A 148 -17.94 6.84 -6.97
C ILE A 148 -19.08 5.83 -6.92
N PHE A 149 -19.31 5.18 -5.77
CA PHE A 149 -20.39 4.21 -5.60
C PHE A 149 -21.78 4.76 -5.92
N LEU A 150 -22.00 6.07 -5.79
CA LEU A 150 -23.25 6.74 -6.18
C LEU A 150 -23.55 6.65 -7.69
N LYS A 151 -22.54 6.26 -8.49
CA LYS A 151 -22.64 6.02 -9.93
C LYS A 151 -22.68 4.54 -10.28
N PHE A 152 -22.56 3.64 -9.31
CA PHE A 152 -22.68 2.21 -9.57
C PHE A 152 -24.15 1.90 -9.92
N PRO A 153 -24.41 1.20 -11.02
CA PRO A 153 -25.74 0.70 -11.33
C PRO A 153 -26.22 -0.23 -10.22
N SER A 154 -27.50 -0.15 -9.84
CA SER A 154 -28.05 -0.99 -8.77
C SER A 154 -27.90 -2.49 -9.04
N SER A 155 -27.96 -2.90 -10.32
CA SER A 155 -27.78 -4.29 -10.76
C SER A 155 -26.37 -4.81 -10.50
N LEU A 156 -25.37 -3.94 -10.34
CA LEU A 156 -24.01 -4.34 -9.98
C LEU A 156 -23.96 -4.99 -8.59
N LYS A 157 -24.97 -4.76 -7.72
CA LYS A 157 -25.05 -5.41 -6.42
C LYS A 157 -25.15 -6.93 -6.55
N ASP A 158 -25.87 -7.43 -7.56
CA ASP A 158 -25.99 -8.85 -7.88
C ASP A 158 -24.63 -9.50 -8.19
N PHE A 159 -23.67 -8.74 -8.73
CA PHE A 159 -22.31 -9.22 -8.93
C PHE A 159 -21.59 -9.46 -7.60
N PHE A 160 -21.64 -8.49 -6.69
CA PHE A 160 -20.97 -8.58 -5.39
C PHE A 160 -21.63 -9.60 -4.45
N ASP A 161 -22.95 -9.73 -4.52
CA ASP A 161 -23.72 -10.69 -3.71
C ASP A 161 -23.39 -12.16 -4.08
N GLY A 162 -22.79 -12.39 -5.25
CA GLY A 162 -22.29 -13.70 -5.66
C GLY A 162 -21.01 -14.16 -4.93
N PHE A 163 -20.42 -13.34 -4.05
CA PHE A 163 -19.17 -13.66 -3.36
C PHE A 163 -19.33 -13.70 -1.84
N ASP A 164 -18.66 -14.68 -1.21
CA ASP A 164 -18.61 -14.87 0.23
C ASP A 164 -17.73 -13.81 0.91
N VAL A 165 -16.62 -13.45 0.27
CA VAL A 165 -15.64 -12.49 0.80
C VAL A 165 -15.15 -11.56 -0.31
N ILE A 166 -14.98 -10.29 0.03
CA ILE A 166 -14.51 -9.26 -0.89
C ILE A 166 -13.25 -8.61 -0.31
N PHE A 167 -12.20 -8.58 -1.13
CA PHE A 167 -10.95 -7.89 -0.90
C PHE A 167 -10.82 -6.73 -1.89
N THR A 168 -10.11 -5.68 -1.49
CA THR A 168 -9.75 -4.60 -2.41
C THR A 168 -8.35 -4.07 -2.16
N THR A 169 -7.70 -3.61 -3.23
CA THR A 169 -6.47 -2.81 -3.18
C THR A 169 -6.75 -1.31 -3.24
N ASN A 170 -8.02 -0.90 -3.37
CA ASN A 170 -8.41 0.50 -3.40
C ASN A 170 -8.41 1.10 -1.98
N TYR A 171 -8.00 2.38 -1.90
CA TYR A 171 -7.98 3.12 -0.65
C TYR A 171 -9.36 3.69 -0.27
N ASP A 172 -10.29 3.82 -1.21
CA ASP A 172 -11.66 4.28 -0.95
C ASP A 172 -12.57 3.18 -0.40
N SER A 173 -13.70 3.56 0.20
CA SER A 173 -14.73 2.65 0.72
C SER A 173 -15.97 2.52 -0.18
N ASN A 174 -15.82 2.68 -1.50
CA ASN A 174 -16.99 2.64 -2.41
C ASN A 174 -17.72 1.28 -2.35
N ILE A 175 -16.98 0.18 -2.24
CA ILE A 175 -17.57 -1.17 -2.23
C ILE A 175 -18.28 -1.42 -0.90
N ASP A 176 -17.69 -0.97 0.21
CA ASP A 176 -18.26 -1.03 1.55
C ASP A 176 -19.62 -0.34 1.60
N ASP A 177 -19.67 0.91 1.13
CA ASP A 177 -20.89 1.73 1.15
C ASP A 177 -21.96 1.19 0.20
N PHE A 178 -21.57 0.63 -0.96
CA PHE A 178 -22.51 0.09 -1.94
C PHE A 178 -23.12 -1.24 -1.51
N CYS A 179 -22.29 -2.13 -0.97
CA CYS A 179 -22.69 -3.47 -0.60
C CYS A 179 -23.23 -3.53 0.82
N GLU A 180 -22.93 -2.54 1.66
CA GLU A 180 -23.27 -2.49 3.10
C GLU A 180 -22.74 -3.72 3.86
N ARG A 181 -21.53 -4.17 3.51
CA ARG A 181 -20.87 -5.33 4.12
C ARG A 181 -19.37 -5.12 4.25
N THR A 182 -18.74 -5.96 5.05
CA THR A 182 -17.29 -5.93 5.27
C THR A 182 -16.52 -6.19 3.97
N VAL A 183 -15.59 -5.30 3.65
CA VAL A 183 -14.58 -5.45 2.60
C VAL A 183 -13.19 -5.40 3.24
N PHE A 184 -12.30 -6.29 2.84
CA PHE A 184 -10.93 -6.34 3.35
C PHE A 184 -9.98 -5.50 2.49
N HIS A 185 -9.49 -4.39 3.03
CA HIS A 185 -8.59 -3.46 2.32
C HIS A 185 -7.12 -3.87 2.47
N LEU A 186 -6.61 -4.59 1.46
CA LEU A 186 -5.23 -5.11 1.45
C LEU A 186 -4.18 -4.00 1.47
N HIS A 187 -4.50 -2.82 0.93
CA HIS A 187 -3.59 -1.66 0.92
C HIS A 187 -4.01 -0.55 1.87
N GLY A 188 -4.92 -0.83 2.81
CA GLY A 188 -5.48 0.17 3.72
C GLY A 188 -6.57 1.04 3.08
N CYS A 189 -7.12 1.94 3.88
CA CYS A 189 -8.33 2.70 3.55
C CYS A 189 -8.23 4.14 4.09
N PHE A 190 -8.73 5.13 3.33
CA PHE A 190 -8.76 6.53 3.74
C PHE A 190 -9.54 6.77 5.04
N ARG A 191 -10.51 5.92 5.35
CA ARG A 191 -11.31 6.00 6.59
C ARG A 191 -10.61 5.38 7.80
N THR A 192 -9.59 4.56 7.58
CA THR A 192 -8.86 3.87 8.67
C THR A 192 -7.62 4.65 9.05
N ARG A 193 -7.62 5.19 10.27
CA ARG A 193 -6.48 5.92 10.82
C ARG A 193 -5.29 4.97 11.07
N SER A 194 -4.08 5.42 10.77
CA SER A 194 -2.87 4.67 11.13
C SER A 194 -2.62 4.69 12.64
N TYR A 195 -2.10 3.59 13.19
CA TYR A 195 -1.72 3.43 14.60
C TYR A 195 -0.82 4.56 15.11
N LEU A 196 -0.02 5.18 14.24
CA LEU A 196 0.85 6.30 14.59
C LEU A 196 0.07 7.50 15.16
N TYR A 197 -1.20 7.67 14.76
CA TYR A 197 -2.09 8.76 15.19
C TYR A 197 -3.22 8.26 16.10
N ASP A 198 -3.05 7.08 16.70
CA ASP A 198 -3.96 6.52 17.70
C ASP A 198 -3.22 6.38 19.04
N GLU A 199 -3.64 7.19 20.02
CA GLU A 199 -3.10 7.18 21.37
C GLU A 199 -3.26 5.83 22.06
N SER A 200 -4.30 5.06 21.71
CA SER A 200 -4.61 3.77 22.32
C SER A 200 -3.81 2.60 21.77
N SER A 201 -3.14 2.79 20.61
CA SER A 201 -2.32 1.75 19.96
C SER A 201 -1.18 1.28 20.86
N LEU A 202 -0.78 0.02 20.72
CA LEU A 202 0.37 -0.53 21.45
C LEU A 202 1.62 0.33 21.23
N ARG A 203 1.88 0.76 19.98
CA ARG A 203 3.02 1.62 19.64
C ARG A 203 3.05 2.90 20.49
N ASN A 204 1.90 3.52 20.73
CA ASN A 204 1.81 4.78 21.48
C ASN A 204 1.64 4.60 22.99
N LYS A 205 1.55 3.35 23.46
CA LYS A 205 1.69 3.00 24.89
C LYS A 205 3.15 2.83 25.34
N LEU A 206 4.10 2.76 24.40
CA LEU A 206 5.53 2.67 24.71
C LEU A 206 6.09 4.00 25.23
N SER A 207 7.14 3.91 26.04
CA SER A 207 7.83 5.05 26.65
C SER A 207 8.43 6.03 25.64
N ASP A 208 8.76 5.57 24.44
CA ASP A 208 9.29 6.37 23.32
C ASP A 208 8.19 6.81 22.32
N LYS A 209 6.92 6.80 22.73
CA LYS A 209 5.79 7.18 21.89
C LYS A 209 6.04 8.50 21.16
N GLN A 210 5.73 8.51 19.86
CA GLN A 210 5.88 9.71 19.03
C GLN A 210 4.60 10.55 18.96
N PHE A 211 3.46 9.99 19.41
CA PHE A 211 2.14 10.62 19.35
C PHE A 211 2.14 12.11 19.73
N ASP A 212 2.77 12.45 20.85
CA ASP A 212 2.78 13.82 21.40
C ASP A 212 3.53 14.82 20.50
N SER A 213 4.38 14.34 19.60
CA SER A 213 5.20 15.14 18.69
C SER A 213 4.70 15.14 17.23
N VAL A 214 3.74 14.27 16.91
CA VAL A 214 3.28 14.07 15.55
C VAL A 214 2.16 15.05 15.22
N TYR A 215 2.28 15.73 14.08
CA TYR A 215 1.19 16.55 13.55
C TYR A 215 0.04 15.67 13.06
N PHE A 216 -1.18 15.97 13.53
CA PHE A 216 -2.41 15.37 13.06
C PHE A 216 -3.47 16.46 12.85
N ASP A 217 -4.21 16.37 11.76
CA ASP A 217 -5.30 17.27 11.44
C ASP A 217 -6.57 16.48 11.09
N PRO A 218 -7.61 16.53 11.94
CA PRO A 218 -8.87 15.83 11.70
C PRO A 218 -9.57 16.22 10.40
N GLN A 219 -9.37 17.44 9.89
CA GLN A 219 -10.02 17.90 8.65
C GLN A 219 -9.45 17.23 7.40
N VAL A 220 -8.22 16.72 7.49
CA VAL A 220 -7.55 15.97 6.42
C VAL A 220 -7.08 14.60 6.93
N SER A 221 -7.88 13.97 7.79
CA SER A 221 -7.56 12.68 8.43
C SER A 221 -7.17 11.56 7.46
N TYR A 222 -7.70 11.60 6.23
CA TYR A 222 -7.38 10.66 5.15
C TYR A 222 -5.89 10.64 4.77
N LEU A 223 -5.15 11.74 5.00
CA LEU A 223 -3.69 11.81 4.82
C LEU A 223 -2.90 11.08 5.91
N PHE A 224 -3.56 10.77 7.02
CA PHE A 224 -3.02 10.08 8.18
C PHE A 224 -3.61 8.66 8.30
N SER A 225 -4.12 8.14 7.19
CA SER A 225 -4.67 6.80 7.08
C SER A 225 -3.58 5.72 7.10
N ASN A 226 -4.00 4.46 7.22
CA ASN A 226 -3.16 3.29 7.07
C ASN A 226 -2.86 2.91 5.61
N ALA A 227 -3.10 3.81 4.64
CA ALA A 227 -2.85 3.52 3.24
C ALA A 227 -1.36 3.16 2.98
N ILE A 228 -1.14 1.96 2.44
CA ILE A 228 0.15 1.46 2.00
C ILE A 228 0.47 2.08 0.64
N PHE A 229 1.60 2.79 0.57
CA PHE A 229 2.10 3.38 -0.66
C PHE A 229 3.60 3.05 -0.78
N SER A 230 3.95 2.23 -1.76
CA SER A 230 5.33 1.80 -2.00
C SER A 230 5.50 1.36 -3.46
N TYR A 231 6.72 1.42 -3.97
CA TYR A 231 7.07 1.03 -5.33
C TYR A 231 7.36 -0.46 -5.49
N SER A 232 7.57 -1.19 -4.39
CA SER A 232 7.95 -2.60 -4.41
C SER A 232 6.88 -3.45 -3.74
N GLY A 233 6.46 -4.52 -4.41
CA GLY A 233 5.57 -5.52 -3.85
C GLY A 233 6.12 -6.12 -2.55
N SER A 234 7.42 -6.44 -2.49
CA SER A 234 8.04 -6.99 -1.28
C SER A 234 7.98 -6.04 -0.09
N LEU A 235 8.11 -4.73 -0.32
CA LEU A 235 7.94 -3.72 0.73
C LEU A 235 6.48 -3.62 1.19
N LYS A 236 5.52 -3.71 0.27
CA LYS A 236 4.09 -3.73 0.62
C LYS A 236 3.75 -4.97 1.44
N GLU A 237 4.18 -6.15 1.02
CA GLU A 237 3.97 -7.41 1.76
C GLU A 237 4.62 -7.38 3.16
N PHE A 238 5.82 -6.79 3.26
CA PHE A 238 6.46 -6.55 4.55
C PHE A 238 5.60 -5.63 5.43
N GLN A 239 5.08 -4.52 4.91
CA GLN A 239 4.16 -3.63 5.63
C GLN A 239 2.87 -4.35 6.06
N MET A 240 2.29 -5.17 5.19
CA MET A 240 1.06 -5.90 5.46
C MET A 240 1.23 -6.98 6.55
N SER A 241 2.38 -7.67 6.58
CA SER A 241 2.61 -8.81 7.49
C SER A 241 3.31 -8.44 8.81
N GLN A 242 3.77 -7.20 8.96
CA GLN A 242 4.58 -6.78 10.12
C GLN A 242 3.83 -6.93 11.45
N ALA A 243 2.58 -6.46 11.52
CA ALA A 243 1.80 -6.51 12.76
C ALA A 243 1.58 -7.95 13.21
N SER A 244 1.06 -8.81 12.33
CA SER A 244 0.78 -10.23 12.63
C SER A 244 2.02 -11.03 13.07
N LYS A 245 3.13 -10.87 12.35
CA LYS A 245 4.41 -11.51 12.75
C LYS A 245 4.90 -11.01 14.10
N THR A 246 4.73 -9.72 14.38
CA THR A 246 5.15 -9.12 15.65
C THR A 246 4.26 -9.58 16.80
N ASN A 247 2.94 -9.62 16.61
CA ASN A 247 1.98 -10.11 17.60
C ASN A 247 2.26 -11.57 17.97
N THR A 248 2.45 -12.43 16.96
CA THR A 248 2.82 -13.85 17.17
C THR A 248 4.12 -13.98 17.97
N ALA A 249 5.12 -13.13 17.71
CA ALA A 249 6.37 -13.15 18.46
C ALA A 249 6.16 -12.65 19.90
N LEU A 250 5.41 -11.57 20.09
CA LEU A 250 5.12 -11.00 21.41
C LEU A 250 4.36 -11.97 22.30
N GLU A 251 3.40 -12.73 21.76
CA GLU A 251 2.68 -13.77 22.51
C GLU A 251 3.64 -14.82 23.07
N LYS A 252 4.55 -15.34 22.24
CA LYS A 252 5.55 -16.34 22.64
C LYS A 252 6.50 -15.78 23.69
N PHE A 253 6.96 -14.54 23.51
CA PHE A 253 7.83 -13.88 24.49
C PHE A 253 7.11 -13.61 25.81
N ALA A 254 5.85 -13.17 25.78
CA ALA A 254 5.05 -12.91 26.97
C ALA A 254 4.75 -14.21 27.73
N GLU A 255 4.46 -15.30 27.02
CA GLU A 255 4.32 -16.63 27.61
C GLU A 255 5.63 -17.10 28.26
N GLY A 256 6.75 -16.96 27.55
CA GLY A 256 8.09 -17.30 28.06
C GLY A 256 8.45 -16.48 29.30
N TYR A 257 8.21 -15.17 29.28
CA TYR A 257 8.44 -14.26 30.40
C TYR A 257 7.69 -14.70 31.68
N LYS A 258 6.47 -15.23 31.53
CA LYS A 258 5.64 -15.70 32.65
C LYS A 258 6.08 -17.06 33.22
N LYS A 259 6.70 -17.92 32.40
CA LYS A 259 6.92 -19.34 32.73
C LYS A 259 8.37 -19.74 32.91
N ASP A 260 9.32 -19.02 32.32
CA ASP A 260 10.75 -19.36 32.33
C ASP A 260 11.57 -18.21 32.94
N GLU A 261 12.21 -18.48 34.08
CA GLU A 261 13.00 -17.48 34.81
C GLU A 261 14.20 -16.98 33.99
N ARG A 262 14.79 -17.80 33.11
CA ARG A 262 15.89 -17.35 32.24
C ARG A 262 15.41 -16.35 31.19
N VAL A 263 14.25 -16.61 30.60
CA VAL A 263 13.63 -15.70 29.62
C VAL A 263 13.29 -14.37 30.29
N LYS A 264 12.76 -14.42 31.51
CA LYS A 264 12.49 -13.25 32.35
C LYS A 264 13.76 -12.45 32.65
N GLU A 265 14.85 -13.10 33.09
CA GLU A 265 16.14 -12.44 33.32
C GLU A 265 16.65 -11.70 32.07
N HIS A 266 16.56 -12.32 30.89
CA HIS A 266 16.97 -11.70 29.63
C HIS A 266 16.11 -10.47 29.26
N ILE A 267 14.79 -10.58 29.39
CA ILE A 267 13.87 -9.47 29.09
C ILE A 267 14.09 -8.31 30.06
N GLU A 268 14.29 -8.59 31.35
CA GLU A 268 14.60 -7.55 32.35
C GLU A 268 15.95 -6.85 32.06
N ALA A 269 16.93 -7.58 31.52
CA ALA A 269 18.19 -6.99 31.07
C ALA A 269 17.98 -6.06 29.86
N TRP A 270 17.14 -6.43 28.90
CA TRP A 270 16.85 -5.62 27.70
C TRP A 270 16.23 -4.26 28.01
N ARG A 271 15.49 -4.13 29.11
CA ARG A 271 14.94 -2.84 29.57
C ARG A 271 16.02 -1.78 29.82
N LYS A 272 17.24 -2.23 30.14
CA LYS A 272 18.39 -1.38 30.46
C LYS A 272 19.42 -1.36 29.32
N ASP A 273 19.11 -1.97 28.19
CA ASP A 273 20.00 -2.00 27.03
C ASP A 273 20.21 -0.58 26.49
N ASN A 274 21.38 -0.31 25.91
CA ASN A 274 21.68 0.99 25.29
C ASN A 274 20.92 1.18 23.97
N ASN A 275 20.52 0.10 23.30
CA ASN A 275 19.73 0.12 22.07
C ASN A 275 18.24 0.34 22.36
N GLN A 276 17.66 1.43 21.84
CA GLN A 276 16.24 1.76 21.98
C GLN A 276 15.32 0.64 21.47
N ILE A 277 15.71 -0.07 20.40
CA ILE A 277 14.92 -1.17 19.84
C ILE A 277 14.78 -2.30 20.86
N MET A 278 15.85 -2.65 21.58
CA MET A 278 15.82 -3.68 22.61
C MET A 278 14.95 -3.26 23.79
N ARG A 279 15.02 -1.99 24.20
CA ARG A 279 14.16 -1.44 25.26
C ARG A 279 12.68 -1.49 24.85
N ASN A 280 12.36 -1.07 23.63
CA ASN A 280 10.99 -1.08 23.10
C ASN A 280 10.44 -2.51 23.01
N LEU A 281 11.27 -3.47 22.58
CA LEU A 281 10.89 -4.87 22.54
C LEU A 281 10.56 -5.38 23.94
N ALA A 282 11.42 -5.12 24.93
CA ALA A 282 11.17 -5.51 26.31
C ALA A 282 9.88 -4.89 26.86
N GLU A 283 9.67 -3.59 26.64
CA GLU A 283 8.46 -2.89 27.06
C GLU A 283 7.20 -3.48 26.41
N SER A 284 7.24 -3.76 25.10
CA SER A 284 6.14 -4.39 24.37
C SER A 284 5.79 -5.78 24.93
N ILE A 285 6.80 -6.58 25.29
CA ILE A 285 6.61 -7.91 25.90
C ILE A 285 5.97 -7.78 27.28
N LEU A 286 6.43 -6.82 28.10
CA LEU A 286 5.86 -6.59 29.43
C LEU A 286 4.40 -6.13 29.37
N LEU A 287 4.07 -5.27 28.40
CA LEU A 287 2.70 -4.85 28.14
C LEU A 287 1.83 -6.05 27.72
N LYS A 288 2.29 -6.89 26.78
CA LYS A 288 1.58 -8.12 26.38
C LYS A 288 1.45 -9.14 27.52
N ALA A 289 2.43 -9.17 28.42
CA ALA A 289 2.39 -10.04 29.58
C ALA A 289 1.35 -9.56 30.62
N SER A 290 1.18 -8.25 30.81
CA SER A 290 0.20 -7.70 31.76
C SER A 290 -1.22 -7.63 31.19
N ASP A 291 -1.34 -7.39 29.88
CA ASP A 291 -2.60 -7.28 29.14
C ASP A 291 -2.56 -8.23 27.94
N ALA A 292 -3.29 -9.35 28.01
CA ALA A 292 -3.27 -10.36 26.96
C ALA A 292 -3.92 -9.89 25.66
N ASP A 293 -4.81 -8.89 25.72
CA ASP A 293 -5.56 -8.38 24.57
C ASP A 293 -4.82 -7.27 23.82
N ILE A 294 -3.72 -6.73 24.39
CA ILE A 294 -2.93 -5.71 23.70
C ILE A 294 -2.19 -6.31 22.49
N GLU A 295 -2.24 -5.62 21.36
CA GLU A 295 -1.56 -6.05 20.13
C GLU A 295 -1.27 -4.86 19.22
N PHE A 296 -0.39 -5.05 18.24
CA PHE A 296 -0.26 -4.12 17.13
C PHE A 296 -1.45 -4.28 16.18
N ASP A 297 -1.98 -3.16 15.71
CA ASP A 297 -3.14 -3.14 14.81
C ASP A 297 -2.92 -3.91 13.50
N GLU A 298 -3.72 -4.93 13.27
CA GLU A 298 -3.70 -5.75 12.04
C GLU A 298 -4.72 -5.27 11.01
N TYR A 299 -4.34 -4.26 10.23
CA TYR A 299 -5.25 -3.62 9.28
C TYR A 299 -5.57 -4.41 8.02
N TYR A 300 -4.56 -5.07 7.44
CA TYR A 300 -4.60 -5.47 6.04
C TYR A 300 -5.19 -6.86 5.79
N ARG A 301 -5.47 -7.61 6.88
CA ARG A 301 -6.11 -8.94 6.84
C ARG A 301 -5.45 -9.86 5.79
N ILE A 302 -4.11 -9.83 5.75
CA ILE A 302 -3.31 -10.56 4.77
C ILE A 302 -3.41 -12.07 4.97
N GLU A 303 -3.54 -12.53 6.22
CA GLU A 303 -3.68 -13.95 6.51
C GLU A 303 -5.03 -14.48 6.02
N GLU A 304 -6.12 -13.69 6.12
CA GLU A 304 -7.40 -14.02 5.50
C GLU A 304 -7.25 -14.20 3.98
N PHE A 305 -6.54 -13.28 3.32
CA PHE A 305 -6.31 -13.37 1.87
C PHE A 305 -5.47 -14.59 1.49
N LYS A 306 -4.42 -14.90 2.25
CA LYS A 306 -3.59 -16.11 2.06
C LYS A 306 -4.37 -17.39 2.30
N SER A 307 -5.36 -17.36 3.19
CA SER A 307 -6.19 -18.52 3.55
C SER A 307 -7.40 -18.75 2.65
N VAL A 308 -7.58 -17.94 1.60
CA VAL A 308 -8.68 -18.13 0.65
C VAL A 308 -8.59 -19.51 -0.01
N GLU A 309 -9.72 -20.21 -0.04
CA GLU A 309 -9.87 -21.52 -0.68
C GLU A 309 -10.94 -21.48 -1.77
N GLY A 310 -10.96 -22.47 -2.66
CA GLY A 310 -11.97 -22.58 -3.70
C GLY A 310 -11.70 -21.62 -4.85
N SER A 311 -12.62 -20.67 -5.11
CA SER A 311 -12.53 -19.79 -6.27
C SER A 311 -12.19 -18.34 -5.90
N LEU A 312 -11.39 -17.68 -6.75
CA LEU A 312 -11.07 -16.27 -6.66
C LEU A 312 -11.34 -15.56 -7.99
N SER A 313 -12.17 -14.53 -7.98
CA SER A 313 -12.30 -13.60 -9.10
C SER A 313 -11.43 -12.37 -8.87
N ILE A 314 -10.68 -11.94 -9.88
CA ILE A 314 -9.84 -10.73 -9.83
C ILE A 314 -10.33 -9.74 -10.88
N VAL A 315 -10.77 -8.56 -10.45
CA VAL A 315 -11.37 -7.55 -11.32
C VAL A 315 -10.66 -6.21 -11.16
N GLY A 316 -10.29 -5.59 -12.28
CA GLY A 316 -9.78 -4.22 -12.28
C GLY A 316 -8.39 -4.04 -11.64
N LEU A 317 -7.64 -5.14 -11.46
CA LEU A 317 -6.26 -5.12 -10.98
C LEU A 317 -5.28 -5.27 -12.15
N SER A 318 -4.32 -4.36 -12.28
CA SER A 318 -3.24 -4.48 -13.27
C SER A 318 -2.25 -5.57 -12.85
N PRO A 319 -1.80 -6.46 -13.74
CA PRO A 319 -0.80 -7.47 -13.40
C PRO A 319 0.63 -6.91 -13.34
N ASN A 320 0.82 -5.68 -13.83
CA ASN A 320 2.11 -4.99 -13.83
C ASN A 320 2.34 -4.18 -12.55
N ASN A 321 1.29 -4.00 -11.74
CA ASN A 321 1.36 -3.37 -10.43
C ASN A 321 1.00 -4.43 -9.38
N ASP A 322 1.36 -4.19 -8.12
CA ASP A 322 0.94 -5.05 -7.02
C ASP A 322 1.32 -6.53 -7.15
N SER A 323 2.50 -6.80 -7.73
CA SER A 323 3.01 -8.16 -7.96
C SER A 323 2.94 -9.08 -6.72
N HIS A 324 3.18 -8.52 -5.53
CA HIS A 324 3.05 -9.22 -4.25
C HIS A 324 1.71 -9.93 -4.05
N ILE A 325 0.61 -9.37 -4.56
CA ILE A 325 -0.70 -10.03 -4.50
C ILE A 325 -0.67 -11.33 -5.28
N PHE A 326 -0.10 -11.32 -6.48
CA PHE A 326 0.05 -12.52 -7.30
C PHE A 326 1.06 -13.51 -6.69
N ASP A 327 2.13 -13.03 -6.05
CA ASP A 327 3.08 -13.88 -5.33
C ASP A 327 2.42 -14.64 -4.17
N LEU A 328 1.54 -13.96 -3.41
CA LEU A 328 0.74 -14.59 -2.36
C LEU A 328 -0.18 -15.69 -2.93
N LEU A 329 -0.87 -15.40 -4.04
CA LEU A 329 -1.79 -16.34 -4.69
C LEU A 329 -1.05 -17.53 -5.32
N LYS A 330 0.15 -17.31 -5.87
CA LYS A 330 0.96 -18.35 -6.53
C LYS A 330 1.29 -19.51 -5.60
N THR A 331 1.47 -19.22 -4.31
CA THR A 331 1.81 -20.21 -3.27
C THR A 331 0.57 -20.79 -2.56
N ASN A 332 -0.63 -20.32 -2.89
CA ASN A 332 -1.85 -20.79 -2.26
C ASN A 332 -2.35 -22.10 -2.91
N GLU A 333 -2.24 -23.19 -2.16
CA GLU A 333 -2.67 -24.53 -2.57
C GLU A 333 -4.19 -24.74 -2.50
N GLY A 334 -4.89 -24.00 -1.61
CA GLY A 334 -6.34 -24.09 -1.40
C GLY A 334 -7.18 -23.51 -2.54
N LEU A 335 -6.60 -22.66 -3.39
CA LEU A 335 -7.25 -22.15 -4.59
C LEU A 335 -7.37 -23.22 -5.67
N SER A 336 -8.59 -23.49 -6.13
CA SER A 336 -8.88 -24.41 -7.22
C SER A 336 -9.07 -23.70 -8.57
N ASN A 337 -9.63 -22.48 -8.57
CA ASN A 337 -9.85 -21.69 -9.79
C ASN A 337 -9.66 -20.19 -9.53
N VAL A 338 -9.06 -19.50 -10.49
CA VAL A 338 -8.86 -18.06 -10.50
C VAL A 338 -9.41 -17.51 -11.81
N THR A 339 -10.44 -16.67 -11.73
CA THR A 339 -11.02 -15.96 -12.87
C THR A 339 -10.46 -14.55 -12.93
N TYR A 340 -9.62 -14.27 -13.92
CA TYR A 340 -9.03 -12.95 -14.13
C TYR A 340 -9.81 -12.18 -15.20
N TYR A 341 -10.38 -11.04 -14.80
CA TYR A 341 -11.08 -10.15 -15.70
C TYR A 341 -10.09 -9.16 -16.33
N TYR A 342 -9.66 -9.44 -17.55
CA TYR A 342 -8.61 -8.68 -18.24
C TYR A 342 -9.17 -7.46 -18.96
N HIS A 343 -8.37 -6.40 -19.05
CA HIS A 343 -8.70 -5.23 -19.87
C HIS A 343 -8.06 -5.32 -21.26
N SER A 344 -6.85 -5.87 -21.34
CA SER A 344 -6.11 -6.09 -22.59
C SER A 344 -5.46 -7.47 -22.66
N LYS A 345 -5.18 -7.96 -23.88
CA LYS A 345 -4.52 -9.25 -24.09
C LYS A 345 -3.12 -9.33 -23.47
N SER A 346 -2.41 -8.21 -23.37
CA SER A 346 -1.14 -8.13 -22.64
C SER A 346 -1.28 -8.53 -21.17
N ASP A 347 -2.44 -8.28 -20.56
CA ASP A 347 -2.69 -8.61 -19.17
C ASP A 347 -2.75 -10.13 -18.99
N ILE A 348 -3.34 -10.84 -19.97
CA ILE A 348 -3.37 -12.31 -20.01
C ILE A 348 -1.94 -12.85 -20.04
N GLU A 349 -1.11 -12.32 -20.96
CA GLU A 349 0.29 -12.74 -21.10
C GLU A 349 1.11 -12.50 -19.83
N ALA A 350 0.82 -11.43 -19.10
CA ALA A 350 1.45 -11.14 -17.81
C ALA A 350 0.96 -12.11 -16.71
N VAL A 351 -0.36 -12.27 -16.54
CA VAL A 351 -0.94 -13.12 -15.48
C VAL A 351 -0.54 -14.59 -15.64
N VAL A 352 -0.46 -15.09 -16.88
CA VAL A 352 -0.02 -16.46 -17.17
C VAL A 352 1.41 -16.75 -16.68
N LYS A 353 2.27 -15.71 -16.58
CA LYS A 353 3.63 -15.84 -16.02
C LYS A 353 3.65 -15.79 -14.49
N LEU A 354 2.62 -15.21 -13.89
CA LEU A 354 2.53 -15.00 -12.44
C LEU A 354 1.83 -16.16 -11.72
N LEU A 355 0.78 -16.74 -12.32
CA LEU A 355 -0.05 -17.77 -11.70
C LEU A 355 -0.06 -19.09 -12.48
N PRO A 356 -0.31 -20.24 -11.81
CA PRO A 356 -0.40 -21.54 -12.48
C PRO A 356 -1.55 -21.60 -13.51
N GLN A 357 -1.22 -21.91 -14.77
CA GLN A 357 -2.20 -21.95 -15.87
C GLN A 357 -3.39 -22.89 -15.64
N SER A 358 -3.17 -24.03 -14.95
CA SER A 358 -4.21 -25.02 -14.68
C SER A 358 -5.37 -24.47 -13.83
N LYS A 359 -5.16 -23.35 -13.14
CA LYS A 359 -6.17 -22.70 -12.30
C LYS A 359 -6.82 -21.49 -12.97
N LEU A 360 -6.38 -21.06 -14.17
CA LEU A 360 -6.75 -19.76 -14.72
C LEU A 360 -7.91 -19.83 -15.72
N SER A 361 -8.86 -18.91 -15.55
CA SER A 361 -9.87 -18.56 -16.54
C SER A 361 -9.83 -17.06 -16.81
N PHE A 362 -10.10 -16.66 -18.05
CA PHE A 362 -9.99 -15.26 -18.49
C PHE A 362 -11.32 -14.78 -19.05
N ILE A 363 -11.77 -13.61 -18.59
CA ILE A 363 -13.00 -12.95 -19.05
C ILE A 363 -12.66 -11.51 -19.42
N ASP A 364 -13.18 -11.00 -20.55
CA ASP A 364 -13.02 -9.58 -20.90
C ASP A 364 -13.83 -8.75 -19.89
N VAL A 365 -13.16 -7.86 -19.16
CA VAL A 365 -13.81 -7.03 -18.14
C VAL A 365 -14.94 -6.17 -18.70
N LYS A 366 -14.91 -5.82 -19.99
CA LYS A 366 -16.00 -5.06 -20.64
C LYS A 366 -17.29 -5.86 -20.70
N THR A 367 -17.21 -7.19 -20.80
CA THR A 367 -18.39 -8.07 -20.75
C THR A 367 -19.02 -8.10 -19.37
N LEU A 368 -18.20 -8.01 -18.32
CA LEU A 368 -18.68 -7.85 -16.95
C LEU A 368 -19.43 -6.53 -16.81
N TRP A 369 -18.82 -5.42 -17.22
CA TRP A 369 -19.44 -4.10 -17.10
C TRP A 369 -20.73 -3.98 -17.89
N ALA A 370 -20.74 -4.42 -19.16
CA ALA A 370 -21.94 -4.38 -20.00
C ALA A 370 -23.11 -5.22 -19.46
N LYS A 371 -22.83 -6.25 -18.62
CA LYS A 371 -23.88 -7.06 -17.99
C LYS A 371 -24.66 -6.28 -16.92
N TYR A 372 -24.04 -5.28 -16.31
CA TYR A 372 -24.58 -4.53 -15.17
C TYR A 372 -24.74 -3.04 -15.46
N GLU A 373 -24.64 -2.60 -16.72
CA GLU A 373 -24.88 -1.20 -17.14
C GLU A 373 -26.36 -0.81 -17.15
#